data_AF-A0A815KX42-F1
#
_entry.id   AF-A0A815KX42-F1
#
_cell.length_a   1.000
_cell.length_b   1.000
_cell.length_c   1.000
_cell.angle_alpha   90.00
_cell.angle_beta   90.00
_cell.angle_gamma   90.00
#
_symmetry.space_group_name_H-M   'P 1'
#
loop_
_entity.id
_entity.type
_entity.pdbx_description
1 polymer ?
#
loop_
_entity_poly.entity_id
_entity_poly.type
_entity_poly.pdbx_seq_one_letter_code
_entity_poly.pdbx_strand_id
1 'polypeptide(L)'
;MDKMCGNDHFIFDGDRVPGISLQLTSNSKYKPNFNCTVRFRTAQPSQRLIITMEKMDITDCPGDSLRIYDGTTLLNKDSKQQCGSPDLFTFTTSTSQVSMTFTSNSAVESSGFQAAIALHFPMIAACPQSLGFFQCKNKNCISKQLQCDGRNHCGDRTDENQCSILSG
;
A
#
# COMPACT_ATOMS: atom_id res chain seq x y z
N MET A 1 -6.08 1.99 8.92
CA MET A 1 -7.32 2.29 8.20
C MET A 1 -8.32 2.89 9.17
N ASP A 2 -8.50 2.29 10.36
CA ASP A 2 -9.43 2.77 11.40
C ASP A 2 -9.37 4.28 11.70
N LYS A 3 -8.17 4.88 11.71
CA LYS A 3 -7.98 6.32 11.97
C LYS A 3 -8.11 7.22 10.73
N MET A 4 -8.14 6.64 9.54
CA MET A 4 -8.08 7.34 8.25
C MET A 4 -9.40 7.21 7.48
N CYS A 5 -10.38 6.54 8.09
CA CYS A 5 -11.61 6.11 7.44
C CYS A 5 -12.42 7.29 6.91
N GLY A 6 -12.99 7.14 5.71
CA GLY A 6 -13.86 8.13 5.08
C GLY A 6 -13.16 9.37 4.55
N ASN A 7 -11.82 9.43 4.62
CA ASN A 7 -11.03 10.59 4.25
C ASN A 7 -10.09 10.32 3.08
N ASP A 8 -9.75 11.40 2.38
CA ASP A 8 -8.75 11.44 1.33
C ASP A 8 -7.40 11.87 1.90
N HIS A 9 -6.34 11.18 1.49
CA HIS A 9 -4.98 11.41 1.95
C HIS A 9 -4.07 11.63 0.76
N PHE A 10 -3.27 12.69 0.81
CA PHE A 10 -2.33 12.99 -0.27
C PHE A 10 -0.96 12.40 0.05
N ILE A 11 -0.40 11.64 -0.89
CA ILE A 11 0.96 11.13 -0.86
C ILE A 11 1.76 11.97 -1.87
N PHE A 12 2.75 12.71 -1.39
CA PHE A 12 3.59 13.56 -2.22
C PHE A 12 5.00 13.63 -1.65
N ASP A 13 5.94 13.92 -2.53
CA ASP A 13 7.36 14.10 -2.23
C ASP A 13 7.58 15.57 -1.82
N GLY A 14 7.76 15.79 -0.51
CA GLY A 14 7.92 17.09 0.15
C GLY A 14 8.55 16.90 1.54
N ASP A 15 8.32 17.79 2.51
CA ASP A 15 8.78 17.63 3.92
C ASP A 15 8.15 16.43 4.66
N ARG A 16 7.45 15.54 3.96
CA ARG A 16 6.82 14.32 4.48
C ARG A 16 7.33 13.11 3.71
N VAL A 17 7.39 11.97 4.40
CA VAL A 17 7.75 10.67 3.83
C VAL A 17 6.77 10.34 2.68
N PRO A 18 7.25 10.14 1.42
CA PRO A 18 6.42 9.93 0.23
C PRO A 18 5.87 8.50 0.12
N GLY A 19 5.64 7.88 1.28
CA GLY A 19 5.08 6.55 1.43
C GLY A 19 4.36 6.42 2.77
N ILE A 20 3.45 5.45 2.87
CA ILE A 20 2.68 5.19 4.07
C ILE A 20 2.52 3.69 4.29
N SER A 21 2.69 3.26 5.53
CA SER A 21 2.27 1.93 5.98
C SER A 21 0.82 1.98 6.45
N LEU A 22 -0.07 1.38 5.66
CA LEU A 22 -1.48 1.23 6.00
C LEU A 22 -1.70 -0.12 6.68
N GLN A 23 -1.92 -0.11 7.99
CA GLN A 23 -2.48 -1.24 8.73
C GLN A 23 -4.00 -1.10 8.83
N LEU A 24 -4.78 -2.17 8.72
CA LEU A 24 -6.24 -2.11 8.91
C LEU A 24 -6.58 -1.51 10.29
N THR A 25 -6.13 -2.19 11.33
CA THR A 25 -6.34 -1.82 12.74
C THR A 25 -5.01 -1.76 13.51
N SER A 26 -4.99 -1.01 14.61
CA SER A 26 -3.89 -1.04 15.59
C SER A 26 -4.17 -2.00 16.75
N ASN A 27 -5.37 -2.58 16.80
CA ASN A 27 -5.74 -3.59 17.79
C ASN A 27 -5.26 -4.97 17.34
N SER A 28 -5.39 -5.98 18.20
CA SER A 28 -5.12 -7.37 17.81
C SER A 28 -6.06 -7.90 16.73
N LYS A 29 -7.27 -7.33 16.63
CA LYS A 29 -8.37 -7.78 15.78
C LYS A 29 -9.16 -6.59 15.23
N TYR A 30 -9.62 -6.67 13.97
CA TYR A 30 -10.44 -5.62 13.37
C TYR A 30 -11.88 -5.65 13.90
N LYS A 31 -12.57 -4.50 13.86
CA LYS A 31 -13.95 -4.37 14.38
C LYS A 31 -14.97 -5.09 13.48
N PRO A 32 -16.04 -5.66 14.05
CA PRO A 32 -17.15 -6.21 13.26
C PRO A 32 -18.07 -5.09 12.78
N ASN A 33 -18.90 -5.37 11.79
CA ASN A 33 -19.82 -4.43 11.13
C ASN A 33 -19.13 -3.14 10.66
N PHE A 34 -17.86 -3.25 10.30
CA PHE A 34 -17.04 -2.13 9.90
C PHE A 34 -17.04 -2.03 8.37
N ASN A 35 -17.50 -0.89 7.85
CA ASN A 35 -17.42 -0.56 6.43
C ASN A 35 -16.62 0.73 6.27
N CYS A 36 -15.43 0.60 5.71
CA CYS A 36 -14.50 1.70 5.62
C CYS A 36 -13.88 1.81 4.24
N THR A 37 -13.90 3.02 3.70
CA THR A 37 -13.13 3.37 2.50
C THR A 37 -12.12 4.45 2.86
N VAL A 38 -10.88 4.25 2.43
CA VAL A 38 -9.81 5.27 2.46
C VAL A 38 -9.32 5.50 1.04
N ARG A 39 -8.97 6.73 0.71
CA ARG A 39 -8.45 7.09 -0.61
C ARG A 39 -7.10 7.75 -0.47
N PHE A 40 -6.14 7.32 -1.29
CA PHE A 40 -4.85 7.96 -1.43
C PHE A 40 -4.76 8.60 -2.81
N ARG A 41 -4.26 9.84 -2.86
CA ARG A 41 -4.12 10.64 -4.08
C ARG A 41 -2.70 11.16 -4.18
N THR A 42 -2.16 11.26 -5.39
CA THR A 42 -0.88 11.93 -5.64
C THR A 42 -1.07 13.43 -5.81
N ALA A 43 -0.01 14.21 -5.64
CA ALA A 43 -0.05 15.66 -5.90
C ALA A 43 -0.09 15.98 -7.40
N GLN A 44 0.50 15.13 -8.25
CA GLN A 44 0.58 15.35 -9.68
C GLN A 44 -0.12 14.23 -10.48
N PRO A 45 -0.86 14.56 -11.57
CA PRO A 45 -1.54 13.57 -12.40
C PRO A 45 -0.61 12.58 -13.13
N SER A 46 0.68 12.88 -13.25
CA SER A 46 1.71 12.01 -13.83
C SER A 46 2.26 10.98 -12.83
N GLN A 47 2.06 11.20 -11.54
CA GLN A 47 2.49 10.27 -10.49
C GLN A 47 1.50 9.12 -10.35
N ARG A 48 2.00 7.98 -9.88
CA ARG A 48 1.22 6.77 -9.60
C ARG A 48 1.54 6.29 -8.20
N LEU A 49 0.86 5.23 -7.77
CA LEU A 49 1.04 4.61 -6.48
C LEU A 49 1.39 3.14 -6.67
N ILE A 50 2.37 2.66 -5.91
CA ILE A 50 2.63 1.23 -5.73
C ILE A 50 1.95 0.83 -4.42
N ILE A 51 1.19 -0.26 -4.45
CA ILE A 51 0.53 -0.84 -3.29
C ILE A 51 1.09 -2.24 -3.12
N THR A 52 1.86 -2.44 -2.06
CA THR A 52 2.47 -3.72 -1.71
C THR A 52 1.76 -4.28 -0.49
N MET A 53 1.15 -5.46 -0.61
CA MET A 53 0.64 -6.16 0.56
C MET A 53 1.80 -6.80 1.33
N GLU A 54 1.85 -6.54 2.64
CA GLU A 54 2.86 -7.07 3.54
C GLU A 54 2.29 -8.15 4.47
N LYS A 55 0.99 -8.07 4.75
CA LYS A 55 0.25 -9.04 5.55
C LYS A 55 -1.21 -9.08 5.11
N MET A 56 -1.77 -10.29 5.06
CA MET A 56 -3.19 -10.52 4.80
C MET A 56 -3.69 -11.67 5.69
N ASP A 57 -4.65 -11.34 6.55
CA ASP A 57 -5.26 -12.25 7.52
C ASP A 57 -6.73 -11.86 7.73
N ILE A 58 -7.56 -12.18 6.74
CA ILE A 58 -9.00 -11.90 6.72
C ILE A 58 -9.73 -13.23 6.52
N THR A 59 -9.98 -13.97 7.60
CA THR A 59 -10.32 -15.40 7.50
C THR A 59 -11.80 -15.70 7.27
N ASP A 60 -12.71 -14.76 7.51
CA ASP A 60 -14.15 -14.95 7.28
C ASP A 60 -14.54 -14.66 5.83
N CYS A 61 -14.09 -15.51 4.90
CA CYS A 61 -14.36 -15.39 3.48
C CYS A 61 -15.71 -16.02 3.08
N PRO A 62 -16.52 -15.40 2.19
CA PRO A 62 -16.39 -14.07 1.58
C PRO A 62 -17.09 -12.95 2.38
N GLY A 63 -17.43 -13.20 3.65
CA GLY A 63 -18.16 -12.25 4.51
C GLY A 63 -17.39 -10.95 4.73
N ASP A 64 -16.10 -11.08 5.04
CA ASP A 64 -15.15 -9.99 5.18
C ASP A 64 -14.32 -9.86 3.91
N SER A 65 -14.12 -8.63 3.43
CA SER A 65 -13.40 -8.41 2.17
C SER A 65 -12.69 -7.06 2.10
N LEU A 66 -11.50 -7.08 1.51
CA LEU A 66 -10.75 -5.92 1.05
C LEU A 66 -10.90 -5.78 -0.46
N ARG A 67 -11.29 -4.59 -0.93
CA ARG A 67 -11.35 -4.23 -2.36
C ARG A 67 -10.45 -3.05 -2.63
N ILE A 68 -9.60 -3.15 -3.65
CA ILE A 68 -8.61 -2.13 -4.02
C ILE A 68 -8.94 -1.64 -5.43
N TYR A 69 -9.18 -0.34 -5.57
CA TYR A 69 -9.59 0.28 -6.83
C TYR A 69 -8.57 1.30 -7.32
N ASP A 70 -8.17 1.18 -8.59
CA ASP A 70 -7.44 2.18 -9.37
C ASP A 70 -8.45 2.99 -10.19
N GLY A 71 -8.74 4.21 -9.75
CA GLY A 71 -9.91 4.95 -10.24
C GLY A 71 -11.19 4.17 -9.97
N THR A 72 -11.84 3.68 -11.03
CA THR A 72 -13.05 2.82 -10.96
C THR A 72 -12.76 1.34 -11.17
N THR A 73 -11.51 0.98 -11.47
CA THR A 73 -11.12 -0.39 -11.83
C THR A 73 -10.72 -1.17 -10.59
N LEU A 74 -11.40 -2.31 -10.33
CA LEU A 74 -10.99 -3.24 -9.28
C LEU A 74 -9.68 -3.95 -9.66
N LEU A 75 -8.65 -3.82 -8.83
CA LEU A 75 -7.32 -4.41 -9.04
C LEU A 75 -7.24 -5.87 -8.57
N ASN A 76 -7.62 -6.13 -7.32
CA ASN A 76 -7.60 -7.46 -6.71
C ASN A 76 -8.83 -8.28 -7.11
N LYS A 77 -8.90 -8.67 -8.39
CA LYS A 77 -10.03 -9.43 -8.97
C LYS A 77 -10.07 -10.89 -8.50
N ASP A 78 -8.93 -11.46 -8.14
CA ASP A 78 -8.87 -12.80 -7.54
C ASP A 78 -9.51 -12.75 -6.15
N SER A 79 -10.48 -13.63 -5.89
CA SER A 79 -11.15 -13.71 -4.59
C SER A 79 -10.16 -14.00 -3.45
N LYS A 80 -9.08 -14.74 -3.72
CA LYS A 80 -8.00 -14.97 -2.74
C LYS A 80 -7.28 -13.68 -2.36
N GLN A 81 -7.22 -12.69 -3.24
CA GLN A 81 -6.63 -11.38 -2.95
C GLN A 81 -7.59 -10.43 -2.23
N GLN A 82 -8.86 -10.81 -2.07
CA GLN A 82 -9.87 -10.02 -1.36
C GLN A 82 -10.01 -10.45 0.10
N CYS A 83 -9.73 -11.71 0.41
CA CYS A 83 -9.79 -12.25 1.77
C CYS A 83 -8.95 -13.53 1.86
N GLY A 84 -8.67 -13.98 3.09
CA GLY A 84 -7.90 -15.17 3.42
C GLY A 84 -6.46 -14.83 3.79
N SER A 85 -5.54 -15.71 3.41
CA SER A 85 -4.10 -15.54 3.53
C SER A 85 -3.43 -15.88 2.19
N PRO A 86 -3.70 -15.09 1.13
CA PRO A 86 -3.06 -15.28 -0.17
C PRO A 86 -1.55 -15.03 -0.09
N ASP A 87 -0.85 -15.47 -1.14
CA ASP A 87 0.48 -14.95 -1.44
C ASP A 87 0.43 -13.43 -1.53
N LEU A 88 1.45 -12.77 -0.98
CA LEU A 88 1.56 -11.32 -1.00
C LEU A 88 1.62 -10.82 -2.45
N PHE A 89 0.90 -9.75 -2.73
CA PHE A 89 0.77 -9.18 -4.07
C PHE A 89 1.11 -7.69 -4.08
N THR A 90 1.54 -7.21 -5.24
CA THR A 90 1.84 -5.80 -5.49
C THR A 90 1.04 -5.32 -6.69
N PHE A 91 0.50 -4.10 -6.61
CA PHE A 91 -0.10 -3.41 -7.74
C PHE A 91 0.56 -2.06 -7.96
N THR A 92 0.65 -1.64 -9.22
CA THR A 92 0.99 -0.26 -9.60
C THR A 92 -0.22 0.36 -10.26
N THR A 93 -0.66 1.53 -9.77
CA THR A 93 -1.82 2.22 -10.34
C THR A 93 -1.52 2.79 -11.73
N SER A 94 -2.55 2.88 -12.56
CA SER A 94 -2.57 3.61 -13.81
C SER A 94 -3.14 5.03 -13.67
N THR A 95 -3.83 5.32 -12.55
CA THR A 95 -4.30 6.66 -12.18
C THR A 95 -3.49 7.26 -11.04
N SER A 96 -3.70 8.56 -10.78
CA SER A 96 -3.11 9.31 -9.67
C SER A 96 -3.78 9.05 -8.32
N GLN A 97 -4.62 8.01 -8.20
CA GLN A 97 -5.32 7.69 -6.97
C GLN A 97 -5.55 6.20 -6.80
N VAL A 98 -5.65 5.76 -5.55
CA VAL A 98 -6.14 4.43 -5.18
C VAL A 98 -7.16 4.56 -4.07
N SER A 99 -8.21 3.75 -4.11
CA SER A 99 -9.13 3.62 -2.98
C SER A 99 -9.18 2.19 -2.49
N MET A 100 -9.17 2.02 -1.17
CA MET A 100 -9.24 0.72 -0.52
C MET A 100 -10.49 0.70 0.35
N THR A 101 -11.35 -0.28 0.10
CA THR A 101 -12.59 -0.50 0.84
C THR A 101 -12.50 -1.82 1.58
N PHE A 102 -12.58 -1.77 2.90
CA PHE A 102 -12.69 -2.95 3.74
C PHE A 102 -14.11 -3.01 4.33
N THR A 103 -14.73 -4.19 4.25
CA THR A 103 -16.04 -4.45 4.82
C THR A 103 -15.96 -5.72 5.66
N SER A 104 -16.48 -5.65 6.88
CA SER A 104 -16.66 -6.80 7.78
C SER A 104 -18.11 -6.98 8.20
N ASN A 105 -18.48 -8.22 8.49
CA ASN A 105 -19.79 -8.60 9.00
C ASN A 105 -19.80 -8.71 10.54
N SER A 106 -20.75 -9.44 11.12
CA SER A 106 -20.88 -9.61 12.58
C SER A 106 -20.05 -10.77 13.19
N ALA A 107 -19.20 -11.44 12.41
CA ALA A 107 -18.51 -12.68 12.77
C ALA A 107 -17.00 -12.49 13.02
N VAL A 108 -16.25 -13.60 13.01
CA VAL A 108 -14.89 -13.78 13.56
C VAL A 108 -13.90 -12.73 13.07
N GLU A 109 -13.31 -12.02 14.03
CA GLU A 109 -12.28 -11.01 13.78
C GLU A 109 -10.88 -11.65 13.74
N SER A 110 -10.12 -11.34 12.69
CA SER A 110 -8.70 -11.70 12.51
C SER A 110 -7.81 -10.46 12.55
N SER A 111 -6.51 -10.61 12.32
CA SER A 111 -5.57 -9.48 12.47
C SER A 111 -5.58 -8.50 11.29
N GLY A 112 -6.31 -8.81 10.22
CA GLY A 112 -6.56 -7.90 9.11
C GLY A 112 -5.42 -7.86 8.11
N PHE A 113 -5.14 -6.69 7.57
CA PHE A 113 -4.09 -6.52 6.57
C PHE A 113 -3.11 -5.40 6.92
N GLN A 114 -1.92 -5.49 6.32
CA GLN A 114 -0.93 -4.42 6.29
C GLN A 114 -0.44 -4.25 4.85
N ALA A 115 -0.35 -3.01 4.40
CA ALA A 115 0.13 -2.65 3.08
C ALA A 115 1.10 -1.46 3.17
N ALA A 116 2.16 -1.49 2.36
CA ALA A 116 2.97 -0.32 2.07
C ALA A 116 2.43 0.35 0.79
N ILE A 117 2.26 1.67 0.84
CA ILE A 117 1.85 2.47 -0.32
C ILE A 117 2.94 3.49 -0.57
N ALA A 118 3.53 3.46 -1.77
CA ALA A 118 4.63 4.33 -2.14
C ALA A 118 4.28 5.16 -3.37
N LEU A 119 4.77 6.40 -3.40
CA LEU A 119 4.71 7.22 -4.59
C LEU A 119 5.63 6.62 -5.67
N HIS A 120 5.08 6.47 -6.88
CA HIS A 120 5.78 6.00 -8.06
C HIS A 120 5.82 7.07 -9.14
N PHE A 121 6.98 7.24 -9.74
CA PHE A 121 7.22 8.19 -10.82
C PHE A 121 7.40 7.44 -12.15
N PRO A 122 6.32 7.11 -12.86
CA PRO A 122 6.45 6.59 -14.22
C PRO A 122 6.83 7.75 -15.14
N MET A 123 8.11 7.76 -15.54
CA MET A 123 8.74 8.52 -16.64
C MET A 123 9.44 9.85 -16.31
N ILE A 124 10.76 9.88 -16.54
CA ILE A 124 11.48 10.68 -17.56
C ILE A 124 12.73 9.88 -17.99
N ALA A 125 12.64 8.94 -18.96
CA ALA A 125 13.75 8.12 -19.52
C ALA A 125 14.62 7.27 -18.56
N ALA A 126 14.68 7.57 -17.26
CA ALA A 126 15.40 6.91 -16.19
C ALA A 126 14.84 7.37 -14.84
N CYS A 127 15.07 6.59 -13.77
CA CYS A 127 14.77 7.01 -12.40
C CYS A 127 15.84 8.03 -11.96
N PRO A 128 15.51 9.30 -11.66
CA PRO A 128 16.52 10.34 -11.45
C PRO A 128 17.17 10.24 -10.07
N GLN A 129 18.17 9.37 -9.94
CA GLN A 129 18.80 9.09 -8.65
C GLN A 129 19.50 10.30 -8.00
N SER A 130 19.94 11.27 -8.81
CA SER A 130 20.52 12.53 -8.36
C SER A 130 19.49 13.46 -7.69
N LEU A 131 18.19 13.25 -7.93
CA LEU A 131 17.09 14.04 -7.35
C LEU A 131 16.46 13.37 -6.13
N GLY A 132 17.14 12.38 -5.52
CA GLY A 132 16.63 11.73 -4.32
C GLY A 132 15.73 10.51 -4.59
N PHE A 133 15.72 9.96 -5.80
CA PHE A 133 14.96 8.76 -6.14
C PHE A 133 15.82 7.48 -6.12
N PHE A 134 15.18 6.35 -5.82
CA PHE A 134 15.76 5.02 -5.82
C PHE A 134 15.08 4.15 -6.87
N GLN A 135 15.89 3.48 -7.69
CA GLN A 135 15.40 2.52 -8.67
C GLN A 135 15.46 1.12 -8.08
N CYS A 136 14.29 0.53 -7.86
CA CYS A 136 14.11 -0.86 -7.47
C CYS A 136 14.59 -1.81 -8.58
N LYS A 137 14.83 -3.08 -8.24
CA LYS A 137 15.27 -4.10 -9.21
C LYS A 137 14.23 -4.34 -10.29
N ASN A 138 12.94 -4.29 -9.93
CA ASN A 138 11.77 -4.37 -10.81
C ASN A 138 11.48 -3.07 -11.59
N LYS A 139 12.40 -2.10 -11.56
CA LYS A 139 12.32 -0.80 -12.26
C LYS A 139 11.30 0.19 -11.69
N ASN A 140 10.64 -0.14 -10.59
CA ASN A 140 9.91 0.86 -9.83
C ASN A 140 10.86 1.97 -9.37
N CYS A 141 10.41 3.21 -9.49
CA CYS A 141 11.12 4.40 -9.04
C CYS A 141 10.36 4.99 -7.86
N ILE A 142 10.97 4.94 -6.69
CA ILE A 142 10.44 5.41 -5.40
C ILE A 142 11.39 6.46 -4.80
N SER A 143 11.02 7.11 -3.72
CA SER A 143 11.95 8.01 -3.02
C SER A 143 13.03 7.24 -2.26
N LYS A 144 14.27 7.76 -2.21
CA LYS A 144 15.35 7.21 -1.38
C LYS A 144 15.03 7.21 0.11
N GLN A 145 14.12 8.07 0.57
CA GLN A 145 13.68 8.10 1.97
C GLN A 145 12.93 6.83 2.40
N LEU A 146 12.46 6.04 1.42
CA LEU A 146 11.74 4.78 1.65
C LEU A 146 12.68 3.57 1.69
N GLN A 147 14.00 3.77 1.60
CA GLN A 147 14.95 2.69 1.79
C GLN A 147 15.15 2.42 3.27
N CYS A 148 15.21 1.13 3.64
CA CYS A 148 15.59 0.68 4.98
C CYS A 148 14.65 1.13 6.10
N ASP A 149 13.36 1.23 5.80
CA ASP A 149 12.32 1.57 6.77
C ASP A 149 11.55 0.33 7.27
N GLY A 150 11.98 -0.87 6.86
CA GLY A 150 11.37 -2.15 7.20
C GLY A 150 10.14 -2.49 6.37
N ARG A 151 9.82 -1.70 5.33
CA ARG A 151 8.64 -1.87 4.48
C ARG A 151 9.04 -2.14 3.04
N ASN A 152 8.17 -2.85 2.32
CA ASN A 152 8.41 -3.20 0.93
C ASN A 152 7.72 -2.18 -0.01
N HIS A 153 8.27 -0.98 -0.12
CA HIS A 153 7.78 0.06 -1.01
C HIS A 153 8.10 -0.22 -2.48
N CYS A 154 9.16 -0.97 -2.75
CA CYS A 154 9.49 -1.40 -4.11
C CYS A 154 8.52 -2.45 -4.67
N GLY A 155 7.89 -3.25 -3.82
CA GLY A 155 7.14 -4.46 -4.19
C GLY A 155 8.03 -5.71 -4.35
N ASP A 156 9.32 -5.53 -4.66
CA ASP A 156 10.33 -6.60 -4.77
C ASP A 156 11.34 -6.63 -3.61
N ARG A 157 11.11 -5.79 -2.60
CA ARG A 157 11.91 -5.63 -1.37
C ARG A 157 13.35 -5.16 -1.59
N THR A 158 13.68 -4.64 -2.77
CA THR A 158 15.05 -4.18 -3.08
C THR A 158 15.46 -2.95 -2.28
N ASP A 159 14.50 -2.13 -1.88
CA ASP A 159 14.64 -1.01 -0.95
C ASP A 159 15.20 -1.41 0.42
N GLU A 160 15.07 -2.68 0.82
CA GLU A 160 15.47 -3.20 2.14
C GLU A 160 16.75 -4.06 2.11
N ASN A 161 17.34 -4.31 0.92
CA ASN A 161 18.42 -5.28 0.78
C ASN A 161 19.83 -4.75 1.14
N GLN A 162 20.03 -3.43 1.15
CA GLN A 162 21.34 -2.80 1.37
C GLN A 162 21.32 -1.82 2.53
N CYS A 163 20.65 -2.22 3.61
CA CYS A 163 20.63 -1.45 4.84
C CYS A 163 21.96 -1.65 5.55
N SER A 164 22.76 -0.59 5.56
CA SER A 164 23.93 -0.53 6.44
C SER A 164 23.37 -0.65 7.85
N ILE A 165 23.56 -1.82 8.48
CA ILE A 165 23.21 -2.01 9.88
C ILE A 165 24.11 -1.05 10.65
N LEU A 166 23.61 0.15 10.95
CA LEU A 166 24.13 0.92 12.06
C LEU A 166 23.80 0.10 13.29
N SER A 167 24.75 -0.78 13.62
CA SER A 167 24.83 -1.49 14.88
C SER A 167 25.12 -0.42 15.91
N GLY A 168 24.07 0.02 16.60
CA GLY A 168 24.14 0.85 17.80
C GLY A 168 23.37 0.16 18.90
#